data_AF-A0A2A5AII7-F1
#
_entry.id   AF-A0A2A5AII7-F1
#
_cell.length_a   1.000
_cell.length_b   1.000
_cell.length_c   1.000
_cell.angle_alpha   90.00
_cell.angle_beta   90.00
_cell.angle_gamma   90.00
#
_symmetry.space_group_name_H-M   'P 1'
#
loop_
_entity.id
_entity.type
_entity.pdbx_description
1 polymer ?
#
loop_
_entity_poly.entity_id
_entity_poly.type
_entity_poly.pdbx_seq_one_letter_code
_entity_poly.pdbx_strand_id
1 'polypeptide(L)'
;MAILERLTTNIVTWLNNETPPPQFPLSDFERIRYEIKPCDVLLVEGRSRVSNVIKNITNSPWSHTALYIGRLHDIEDPAIRATVAEYFEAEPDTQLVIESYLGQGTIIQPLSFYKKDHVRICRPKGLCYKDAQEVIRYAVSRVGTDYDIRQIFDLARLLFPWVILPRKWRSSLFTRNVGLPTRTVCSSMIAEAFAFIQFPILPLIKKISGSELQLFRRNPKLCTPSDFDYSPYFEIIKYPFIDFSEHSNYRLLPWKGNGVLVDQEVDMYLHSHEQDNLSSPDIINQANENLTPDSNLPPSANTGPNKAPKTLQ
;
A
#
# COMPACT_ATOMS: atom_id res chain seq x y z
N MET A 1 33.26 16.02 -10.57
CA MET A 1 32.76 14.69 -10.17
C MET A 1 32.28 14.72 -8.71
N ALA A 2 33.16 14.86 -7.71
CA ALA A 2 32.78 14.83 -6.28
C ALA A 2 31.71 15.84 -5.82
N ILE A 3 31.70 17.08 -6.36
CA ILE A 3 30.67 18.09 -6.00
C ILE A 3 29.29 17.67 -6.55
N LEU A 4 29.24 17.12 -7.76
CA LEU A 4 27.99 16.69 -8.40
C LEU A 4 27.42 15.45 -7.69
N GLU A 5 28.25 14.49 -7.33
CA GLU A 5 27.85 13.30 -6.56
C GLU A 5 27.31 13.69 -5.18
N ARG A 6 27.96 14.62 -4.49
CA ARG A 6 27.50 15.10 -3.18
C ARG A 6 26.16 15.84 -3.27
N LEU A 7 25.98 16.65 -4.32
CA LEU A 7 24.69 17.32 -4.58
C LEU A 7 23.59 16.30 -4.90
N THR A 8 23.87 15.33 -5.77
CA THR A 8 22.91 14.27 -6.10
C THR A 8 22.52 13.46 -4.86
N THR A 9 23.49 13.08 -4.03
CA THR A 9 23.24 12.34 -2.79
C THR A 9 22.33 13.12 -1.85
N ASN A 10 22.62 14.41 -1.63
CA ASN A 10 21.78 15.27 -0.78
C ASN A 10 20.35 15.39 -1.32
N ILE A 11 20.20 15.55 -2.65
CA ILE A 11 18.89 15.61 -3.30
C ILE A 11 18.15 14.29 -3.12
N VAL A 12 18.81 13.15 -3.34
CA VAL A 12 18.23 11.81 -3.14
C VAL A 12 17.75 11.63 -1.71
N THR A 13 18.59 11.92 -0.71
CA THR A 13 18.21 11.83 0.71
C THR A 13 17.03 12.73 1.03
N TRP A 14 17.01 13.94 0.46
CA TRP A 14 15.88 14.85 0.63
C TRP A 14 14.60 14.33 -0.05
N LEU A 15 14.69 13.77 -1.26
CA LEU A 15 13.54 13.20 -1.99
C LEU A 15 12.96 11.97 -1.29
N ASN A 16 13.82 11.11 -0.76
CA ASN A 16 13.44 9.86 -0.08
C ASN A 16 13.00 10.05 1.37
N ASN A 17 13.09 11.26 1.92
CA ASN A 17 12.61 11.53 3.28
C ASN A 17 11.09 11.30 3.37
N GLU A 18 10.70 10.40 4.27
CA GLU A 18 9.32 9.99 4.49
C GLU A 18 8.65 10.74 5.64
N THR A 19 7.36 11.05 5.46
CA THR A 19 6.51 11.48 6.58
C THR A 19 6.22 10.31 7.51
N PRO A 20 5.91 10.53 8.81
CA PRO A 20 5.51 9.45 9.71
C PRO A 20 4.35 8.61 9.15
N PRO A 21 4.29 7.30 9.47
CA PRO A 21 3.18 6.46 9.08
C PRO A 21 1.87 6.93 9.74
N PRO A 22 0.70 6.64 9.13
CA PRO A 22 -0.59 6.96 9.73
C PRO A 22 -0.76 6.24 11.07
N GLN A 23 -1.54 6.84 11.98
CA GLN A 23 -1.83 6.25 13.30
C GLN A 23 -2.59 4.92 13.18
N PHE A 24 -3.47 4.81 12.18
CA PHE A 24 -4.20 3.60 11.87
C PHE A 24 -3.74 3.05 10.51
N PRO A 25 -3.28 1.79 10.44
CA PRO A 25 -2.88 1.19 9.18
C PRO A 25 -4.10 0.98 8.28
N LEU A 26 -3.93 1.13 6.96
CA LEU A 26 -5.00 0.87 5.98
C LEU A 26 -5.00 -0.58 5.49
N SER A 27 -3.92 -1.33 5.74
CA SER A 27 -3.78 -2.73 5.36
C SER A 27 -3.18 -3.58 6.47
N ASP A 28 -3.64 -4.83 6.59
CA ASP A 28 -3.05 -5.84 7.47
C ASP A 28 -1.83 -6.47 6.79
N PHE A 29 -0.65 -6.06 7.24
CA PHE A 29 0.61 -6.56 6.69
C PHE A 29 0.84 -8.05 6.96
N GLU A 30 0.45 -8.58 8.12
CA GLU A 30 0.70 -9.99 8.44
C GLU A 30 -0.18 -10.90 7.58
N ARG A 31 -1.40 -10.46 7.26
CA ARG A 31 -2.24 -11.18 6.31
C ARG A 31 -1.74 -11.09 4.87
N ILE A 32 -1.26 -9.93 4.44
CA ILE A 32 -0.58 -9.77 3.14
C ILE A 32 0.61 -10.73 3.05
N ARG A 33 1.44 -10.77 4.10
CA ARG A 33 2.61 -11.64 4.20
C ARG A 33 2.25 -13.12 4.04
N TYR A 34 1.10 -13.54 4.54
CA TYR A 34 0.60 -14.91 4.43
C TYR A 34 0.03 -15.22 3.02
N GLU A 35 -0.71 -14.29 2.42
CA GLU A 35 -1.38 -14.52 1.13
C GLU A 35 -0.45 -14.40 -0.09
N ILE A 36 0.59 -13.56 -0.01
CA ILE A 36 1.42 -13.19 -1.15
C ILE A 36 2.13 -14.39 -1.78
N LYS A 37 2.19 -14.43 -3.11
CA LYS A 37 2.76 -15.52 -3.91
C LYS A 37 3.83 -15.02 -4.86
N PRO A 38 4.89 -15.81 -5.14
CA PRO A 38 5.94 -15.39 -6.08
C PRO A 38 5.36 -14.84 -7.39
N CYS A 39 5.97 -13.76 -7.89
CA CYS A 39 5.52 -12.97 -9.04
C CYS A 39 4.27 -12.08 -8.81
N ASP A 40 3.73 -12.02 -7.60
CA ASP A 40 2.81 -10.94 -7.23
C ASP A 40 3.52 -9.58 -7.26
N VAL A 41 2.83 -8.55 -7.76
CA VAL A 41 3.30 -7.17 -7.72
C VAL A 41 2.66 -6.48 -6.51
N LEU A 42 3.46 -5.84 -5.68
CA LEU A 42 2.98 -5.00 -4.60
C LEU A 42 2.83 -3.56 -5.10
N LEU A 43 1.65 -2.96 -4.88
CA LEU A 43 1.46 -1.52 -4.97
C LEU A 43 1.65 -0.90 -3.61
N VAL A 44 2.43 0.18 -3.55
CA VAL A 44 2.76 0.84 -2.29
C VAL A 44 2.38 2.32 -2.37
N GLU A 45 1.58 2.76 -1.41
CA GLU A 45 1.33 4.17 -1.14
C GLU A 45 2.47 4.72 -0.28
N GLY A 46 3.54 5.17 -0.96
CA GLY A 46 4.72 5.67 -0.31
C GLY A 46 4.53 7.05 0.33
N ARG A 47 5.35 7.31 1.34
CA ARG A 47 5.29 8.50 2.22
C ARG A 47 6.40 9.52 1.95
N SER A 48 7.26 9.25 0.97
CA SER A 48 8.38 10.12 0.64
C SER A 48 7.95 11.35 -0.18
N ARG A 49 8.83 12.37 -0.28
CA ARG A 49 8.57 13.53 -1.14
C ARG A 49 8.42 13.11 -2.60
N VAL A 50 9.27 12.19 -3.07
CA VAL A 50 9.12 11.59 -4.40
C VAL A 50 7.76 10.92 -4.55
N SER A 51 7.34 10.13 -3.57
CA SER A 51 6.04 9.45 -3.64
C SER A 51 4.89 10.43 -3.83
N ASN A 52 4.90 11.57 -3.14
CA ASN A 52 3.87 12.60 -3.30
C ASN A 52 3.85 13.21 -4.71
N VAL A 53 5.01 13.42 -5.34
CA VAL A 53 5.07 13.87 -6.74
C VAL A 53 4.45 12.84 -7.67
N ILE A 54 4.83 11.57 -7.51
CA ILE A 54 4.31 10.49 -8.35
C ILE A 54 2.79 10.45 -8.22
N LYS A 55 2.25 10.45 -6.99
CA LYS A 55 0.80 10.43 -6.72
C LYS A 55 0.07 11.58 -7.42
N ASN A 56 0.62 12.79 -7.34
CA ASN A 56 0.03 13.97 -7.96
C ASN A 56 0.02 13.90 -9.49
N ILE A 57 1.12 13.43 -10.10
CA ILE A 57 1.25 13.41 -11.56
C ILE A 57 0.48 12.24 -12.17
N THR A 58 0.46 11.08 -11.51
CA THR A 58 -0.30 9.91 -11.97
C THR A 58 -1.77 9.97 -11.57
N ASN A 59 -2.17 10.93 -10.74
CA ASN A 59 -3.50 11.04 -10.16
C ASN A 59 -3.95 9.71 -9.51
N SER A 60 -3.04 9.10 -8.74
CA SER A 60 -3.23 7.80 -8.12
C SER A 60 -2.60 7.78 -6.73
N PRO A 61 -3.13 7.03 -5.74
CA PRO A 61 -2.45 6.83 -4.47
C PRO A 61 -1.18 5.97 -4.60
N TRP A 62 -1.05 5.18 -5.67
CA TRP A 62 0.08 4.27 -5.87
C TRP A 62 1.30 5.02 -6.38
N SER A 63 2.30 5.14 -5.51
CA SER A 63 3.53 5.85 -5.83
C SER A 63 4.68 4.94 -6.23
N HIS A 64 4.58 3.67 -5.86
CA HIS A 64 5.69 2.74 -5.96
C HIS A 64 5.21 1.31 -6.18
N THR A 65 6.08 0.48 -6.75
CA THR A 65 5.83 -0.94 -7.01
C THR A 65 7.04 -1.77 -6.69
N ALA A 66 6.80 -2.95 -6.11
CA ALA A 66 7.82 -3.96 -5.89
C ALA A 66 7.31 -5.32 -6.41
N LEU A 67 8.21 -6.17 -6.91
CA LEU A 67 7.88 -7.53 -7.33
C LEU A 67 8.25 -8.49 -6.20
N TYR A 68 7.31 -9.32 -5.75
CA TYR A 68 7.60 -10.35 -4.78
C TYR A 68 8.28 -11.55 -5.45
N ILE A 69 9.45 -11.94 -4.96
CA ILE A 69 10.25 -13.03 -5.55
C ILE A 69 10.25 -14.29 -4.70
N GLY A 70 9.47 -14.33 -3.62
CA GLY A 70 9.45 -15.47 -2.69
C GLY A 70 10.51 -15.37 -1.61
N ARG A 71 10.76 -16.50 -0.94
CA ARG A 71 11.95 -16.75 -0.12
C ARG A 71 13.06 -17.28 -1.01
N LEU A 72 14.28 -17.35 -0.48
CA LEU A 72 15.43 -17.82 -1.26
C LEU A 72 15.22 -19.24 -1.82
N HIS A 73 14.53 -20.12 -1.09
CA HIS A 73 14.23 -21.48 -1.55
C HIS A 73 13.08 -21.58 -2.56
N ASP A 74 12.25 -20.54 -2.70
CA ASP A 74 11.15 -20.48 -3.68
C ASP A 74 11.67 -20.19 -5.11
N ILE A 75 12.91 -19.72 -5.24
CA ILE A 75 13.59 -19.45 -6.51
C ILE A 75 14.18 -20.77 -7.02
N GLU A 76 13.63 -21.34 -8.09
CA GLU A 76 14.03 -22.67 -8.56
C GLU A 76 15.44 -22.72 -9.13
N ASP A 77 15.79 -21.72 -9.93
CA ASP A 77 17.07 -21.70 -10.63
C ASP A 77 18.22 -21.44 -9.64
N PRO A 78 19.17 -22.38 -9.50
CA PRO A 78 20.29 -22.23 -8.57
C PRO A 78 21.18 -21.02 -8.85
N ALA A 79 21.36 -20.64 -10.12
CA ALA A 79 22.16 -19.48 -10.51
C ALA A 79 21.46 -18.18 -10.09
N ILE A 80 20.15 -18.08 -10.31
CA ILE A 80 19.36 -16.92 -9.88
C ILE A 80 19.34 -16.82 -8.35
N ARG A 81 19.18 -17.96 -7.67
CA ARG A 81 19.25 -18.04 -6.21
C ARG A 81 20.60 -17.57 -5.68
N ALA A 82 21.71 -17.99 -6.30
CA ALA A 82 23.05 -17.54 -5.93
C ALA A 82 23.20 -16.02 -6.12
N THR A 83 22.74 -15.47 -7.25
CA THR A 83 22.73 -14.02 -7.47
C THR A 83 21.95 -13.27 -6.39
N VAL A 84 20.76 -13.75 -6.02
CA VAL A 84 19.99 -13.13 -4.93
C VAL A 84 20.76 -13.13 -3.61
N ALA A 85 21.43 -14.24 -3.27
CA ALA A 85 22.23 -14.36 -2.06
C ALA A 85 23.49 -13.48 -2.06
N GLU A 86 24.07 -13.18 -3.24
CA GLU A 86 25.20 -12.25 -3.37
C GLU A 86 24.79 -10.79 -3.09
N TYR A 87 23.58 -10.40 -3.49
CA TYR A 87 23.09 -9.02 -3.31
C TYR A 87 22.39 -8.78 -1.97
N PHE A 88 21.85 -9.82 -1.34
CA PHE A 88 21.15 -9.70 -0.08
C PHE A 88 21.31 -10.95 0.78
N GLU A 89 22.00 -10.80 1.91
CA GLU A 89 22.16 -11.84 2.92
C GLU A 89 20.85 -12.02 3.70
N ALA A 90 20.06 -13.02 3.28
CA ALA A 90 18.76 -13.33 3.85
C ALA A 90 18.79 -14.58 4.74
N GLU A 91 18.15 -14.51 5.90
CA GLU A 91 17.75 -15.72 6.63
C GLU A 91 16.81 -16.58 5.77
N PRO A 92 16.80 -17.92 5.92
CA PRO A 92 16.07 -18.84 5.03
C PRO A 92 14.58 -18.52 4.83
N ASP A 93 13.92 -17.99 5.87
CA ASP A 93 12.49 -17.68 5.88
C ASP A 93 12.15 -16.25 5.46
N THR A 94 13.16 -15.43 5.15
CA THR A 94 12.99 -14.04 4.75
C THR A 94 12.26 -13.97 3.41
N GLN A 95 11.12 -13.31 3.41
CA GLN A 95 10.35 -13.00 2.21
C GLN A 95 10.97 -11.79 1.52
N LEU A 96 11.28 -11.91 0.23
CA LEU A 96 12.06 -10.93 -0.52
C LEU A 96 11.21 -10.27 -1.61
N VAL A 97 11.53 -9.00 -1.86
CA VAL A 97 11.02 -8.23 -2.98
C VAL A 97 12.17 -7.65 -3.78
N ILE A 98 11.93 -7.41 -5.06
CA ILE A 98 12.84 -6.72 -5.97
C ILE A 98 12.16 -5.50 -6.57
N GLU A 99 12.91 -4.41 -6.66
CA GLU A 99 12.36 -3.11 -7.03
C GLU A 99 13.43 -2.14 -7.49
N SER A 100 13.04 -1.11 -8.24
CA SER A 100 13.93 0.01 -8.56
C SER A 100 13.67 1.16 -7.59
N TYR A 101 14.66 1.48 -6.78
CA TYR A 101 14.58 2.49 -5.74
C TYR A 101 15.41 3.74 -6.08
N LEU A 102 14.85 4.92 -5.78
CA LEU A 102 15.44 6.20 -6.13
C LEU A 102 16.82 6.37 -5.46
N GLY A 103 17.86 6.52 -6.29
CA GLY A 103 19.24 6.70 -5.85
C GLY A 103 19.98 5.44 -5.42
N GLN A 104 19.32 4.27 -5.44
CA GLN A 104 19.95 2.97 -5.18
C GLN A 104 19.96 2.04 -6.40
N GLY A 105 19.14 2.33 -7.41
CA GLY A 105 19.02 1.46 -8.59
C GLY A 105 18.06 0.30 -8.33
N THR A 106 18.24 -0.82 -9.02
CA THR A 106 17.46 -2.04 -8.75
C THR A 106 18.08 -2.84 -7.61
N ILE A 107 17.31 -3.03 -6.55
CA ILE A 107 17.74 -3.64 -5.29
C ILE A 107 16.82 -4.79 -4.88
N ILE A 108 17.33 -5.65 -4.02
CA ILE A 108 16.58 -6.68 -3.31
C ILE A 108 16.49 -6.26 -1.84
N GLN A 109 15.30 -6.41 -1.26
CA GLN A 109 15.06 -6.04 0.14
C GLN A 109 13.99 -6.94 0.77
N PRO A 110 13.90 -7.01 2.11
CA PRO A 110 12.90 -7.85 2.74
C PRO A 110 11.52 -7.22 2.60
N LEU A 111 10.48 -8.04 2.42
CA LEU A 111 9.08 -7.62 2.36
C LEU A 111 8.67 -6.79 3.58
N SER A 112 9.28 -7.06 4.75
CA SER A 112 9.06 -6.32 6.00
C SER A 112 9.44 -4.84 5.92
N PHE A 113 10.18 -4.41 4.89
CA PHE A 113 10.41 -2.99 4.62
C PHE A 113 9.08 -2.21 4.52
N TYR A 114 8.06 -2.82 3.92
CA TYR A 114 6.74 -2.22 3.73
C TYR A 114 5.75 -2.45 4.88
N LYS A 115 6.23 -2.91 6.05
CA LYS A 115 5.35 -3.28 7.17
C LYS A 115 4.42 -2.16 7.65
N LYS A 116 4.84 -0.90 7.48
CA LYS A 116 4.11 0.28 7.94
C LYS A 116 3.42 1.05 6.81
N ASP A 117 3.54 0.57 5.59
CA ASP A 117 2.96 1.24 4.42
C ASP A 117 1.63 0.60 4.03
N HIS A 118 0.81 1.37 3.34
CA HIS A 118 -0.41 0.83 2.75
C HIS A 118 -0.06 0.10 1.46
N VAL A 119 -0.37 -1.20 1.45
CA VAL A 119 0.03 -2.13 0.39
C VAL A 119 -1.18 -2.83 -0.19
N ARG A 120 -1.15 -3.07 -1.51
CA ARG A 120 -2.07 -3.97 -2.21
C ARG A 120 -1.28 -5.00 -3.01
N ILE A 121 -1.83 -6.20 -3.12
CA ILE A 121 -1.30 -7.25 -3.99
C ILE A 121 -2.01 -7.17 -5.33
N CYS A 122 -1.23 -7.06 -6.41
CA CYS A 122 -1.65 -7.23 -7.79
C CYS A 122 -1.14 -8.59 -8.29
N ARG A 123 -2.04 -9.56 -8.39
CA ARG A 123 -1.71 -10.93 -8.80
C ARG A 123 -1.96 -11.14 -10.29
N PRO A 124 -0.97 -11.54 -11.11
CA PRO A 124 -1.18 -11.77 -12.54
C PRO A 124 -2.07 -12.99 -12.77
N LYS A 125 -3.24 -12.79 -13.38
CA LYS A 125 -4.25 -13.85 -13.60
C LYS A 125 -3.82 -14.79 -14.72
N GLY A 126 -3.92 -16.08 -14.46
CA GLY A 126 -3.62 -17.12 -15.45
C GLY A 126 -2.14 -17.24 -15.81
N LEU A 127 -1.24 -16.57 -15.09
CA LEU A 127 0.20 -16.73 -15.26
C LEU A 127 0.61 -18.14 -14.79
N CYS A 128 1.31 -18.87 -15.64
CA CYS A 128 1.80 -20.19 -15.26
C CYS A 128 3.07 -20.07 -14.40
N TYR A 129 3.35 -21.11 -13.62
CA TYR A 129 4.48 -21.10 -12.68
C TYR A 129 5.84 -20.92 -13.38
N LYS A 130 6.03 -21.49 -14.57
CA LYS A 130 7.28 -21.32 -15.35
C LYS A 130 7.48 -19.86 -15.77
N ASP A 131 6.42 -19.21 -16.24
CA ASP A 131 6.49 -17.80 -16.64
C ASP A 131 6.74 -16.89 -15.44
N ALA A 132 6.20 -17.22 -14.26
CA ALA A 132 6.51 -16.52 -13.01
C ALA A 132 8.01 -16.60 -12.67
N GLN A 133 8.65 -17.77 -12.83
CA GLN A 133 10.09 -17.91 -12.65
C GLN A 133 10.89 -17.10 -13.68
N GLU A 134 10.42 -17.00 -14.93
CA GLU A 134 11.07 -16.16 -15.96
C GLU A 134 10.93 -14.65 -15.69
N VAL A 135 9.81 -14.20 -15.13
CA VAL A 135 9.65 -12.81 -14.65
C VAL A 135 10.63 -12.53 -13.51
N ILE A 136 10.75 -13.44 -12.54
CA ILE A 136 11.70 -13.32 -11.43
C ILE A 136 13.14 -13.30 -11.96
N ARG A 137 13.50 -14.22 -12.86
CA ARG A 137 14.81 -14.28 -13.53
C ARG A 137 15.14 -12.95 -14.19
N TYR A 138 14.20 -12.41 -14.97
CA TYR A 138 14.38 -11.13 -15.63
C TYR A 138 14.65 -10.03 -14.61
N ALA A 139 13.81 -9.92 -13.57
CA ALA A 139 13.96 -8.90 -12.55
C ALA A 139 15.32 -9.00 -11.85
N VAL A 140 15.74 -10.21 -11.42
CA VAL A 140 17.03 -10.43 -10.77
C VAL A 140 18.21 -10.06 -11.68
N SER A 141 18.10 -10.29 -13.00
CA SER A 141 19.14 -9.87 -13.96
C SER A 141 19.35 -8.34 -14.03
N ARG A 142 18.41 -7.56 -13.48
CA ARG A 142 18.47 -6.09 -13.42
C ARG A 142 19.06 -5.56 -12.12
N VAL A 143 19.30 -6.40 -11.11
CA VAL A 143 19.86 -5.97 -9.82
C VAL A 143 21.22 -5.31 -10.03
N GLY A 144 21.48 -4.23 -9.31
CA GLY A 144 22.70 -3.43 -9.45
C GLY A 144 22.69 -2.50 -10.67
N THR A 145 21.63 -2.47 -11.48
CA THR A 145 21.52 -1.45 -12.52
C THR A 145 21.26 -0.07 -11.92
N ASP A 146 22.10 0.89 -12.29
CA ASP A 146 22.06 2.25 -11.77
C ASP A 146 20.78 2.98 -12.14
N TYR A 147 20.38 3.88 -11.23
CA TYR A 147 19.27 4.79 -11.43
C TYR A 147 19.67 5.93 -12.39
N ASP A 148 18.81 6.30 -13.35
CA ASP A 148 19.09 7.43 -14.26
C ASP A 148 19.01 8.76 -13.50
N ILE A 149 20.15 9.39 -13.27
CA ILE A 149 20.30 10.67 -12.57
C ILE A 149 19.38 11.75 -13.18
N ARG A 150 19.07 11.68 -14.48
CA ARG A 150 18.14 12.63 -15.14
C ARG A 150 16.75 12.58 -14.53
N GLN A 151 16.26 11.39 -14.18
CA GLN A 151 14.96 11.23 -13.54
C GLN A 151 14.93 11.81 -12.12
N ILE A 152 16.05 11.78 -11.40
CA ILE A 152 16.19 12.42 -10.07
C ILE A 152 15.96 13.93 -10.20
N PHE A 153 16.65 14.57 -11.16
CA PHE A 153 16.51 16.01 -11.40
C PHE A 153 15.14 16.39 -11.95
N ASP A 154 14.56 15.59 -12.85
CA ASP A 154 13.22 15.81 -13.39
C ASP A 154 12.14 15.76 -12.32
N LEU A 155 12.30 14.88 -11.35
CA LEU A 155 11.36 14.75 -10.24
C LEU A 155 11.59 15.84 -9.19
N ALA A 156 12.84 16.17 -8.89
CA ALA A 156 13.19 17.27 -8.00
C ALA A 156 12.60 18.60 -8.49
N ARG A 157 12.70 18.92 -9.78
CA ARG A 157 12.11 20.16 -10.32
C ARG A 157 10.58 20.20 -10.22
N LEU A 158 9.90 19.06 -10.20
CA LEU A 158 8.43 19.01 -10.04
C LEU A 158 7.97 19.34 -8.61
N LEU A 159 8.88 19.29 -7.63
CA LEU A 159 8.62 19.72 -6.24
C LEU A 159 8.78 21.21 -6.03
N PHE A 160 9.47 21.92 -6.94
CA PHE A 160 9.67 23.36 -6.79
C PHE A 160 8.47 24.14 -7.36
N PRO A 161 8.01 25.20 -6.66
CA PRO A 161 6.95 26.07 -7.18
C PRO A 161 7.31 26.60 -8.57
N TRP A 162 6.39 26.47 -9.52
CA TRP A 162 6.54 26.97 -10.89
C TRP A 162 6.89 28.46 -10.96
N VAL A 163 6.57 29.22 -9.90
CA VAL A 163 6.91 30.64 -9.73
C VAL A 163 8.42 30.86 -9.65
N ILE A 164 9.17 29.93 -9.06
CA ILE A 164 10.62 30.03 -8.81
C ILE A 164 11.43 29.45 -9.98
N LEU A 165 10.82 28.59 -10.80
CA LEU A 165 11.51 27.91 -11.90
C LEU A 165 11.59 28.76 -13.18
N PRO A 166 12.79 28.85 -13.81
CA PRO A 166 12.97 29.51 -15.10
C PRO A 166 12.01 28.97 -16.17
N ARG A 167 11.47 29.82 -17.05
CA ARG A 167 10.55 29.39 -18.13
C ARG A 167 11.14 28.28 -19.01
N LYS A 168 12.44 28.32 -19.28
CA LYS A 168 13.19 27.28 -20.01
C LYS A 168 13.24 25.91 -19.30
N TRP A 169 13.10 25.88 -17.97
CA TRP A 169 13.08 24.65 -17.17
C TRP A 169 11.67 24.07 -17.01
N ARG A 170 10.65 24.74 -17.57
CA ARG A 170 9.27 24.25 -17.47
C ARG A 170 9.04 22.91 -18.19
N SER A 171 10.02 22.43 -18.95
CA SER A 171 10.09 21.12 -19.61
C SER A 171 8.95 20.80 -20.57
N SER A 172 9.26 19.98 -21.58
CA SER A 172 8.26 19.43 -22.48
C SER A 172 7.31 18.43 -21.82
N LEU A 173 7.50 18.07 -20.55
CA LEU A 173 6.50 17.30 -19.79
C LEU A 173 5.14 18.02 -19.73
N PHE A 174 5.13 19.35 -19.88
CA PHE A 174 3.91 20.17 -20.02
C PHE A 174 3.80 20.89 -21.37
N THR A 175 4.82 20.82 -22.23
CA THR A 175 4.78 21.49 -23.54
C THR A 175 4.19 20.51 -24.55
N ARG A 176 2.85 20.56 -24.69
CA ARG A 176 2.09 20.02 -25.82
C ARG A 176 2.26 18.51 -26.03
N ASN A 177 1.63 17.72 -25.17
CA ASN A 177 0.92 16.49 -25.54
C ASN A 177 0.11 16.01 -24.33
N VAL A 178 -1.21 16.03 -24.45
CA VAL A 178 -2.11 15.28 -23.56
C VAL A 178 -1.68 13.81 -23.67
N GLY A 179 -1.10 13.24 -22.61
CA GLY A 179 -0.80 11.81 -22.55
C GLY A 179 0.67 11.38 -22.72
N LEU A 180 1.68 12.18 -22.35
CA LEU A 180 3.03 11.63 -22.12
C LEU A 180 3.10 10.97 -20.73
N PRO A 181 3.29 9.65 -20.64
CA PRO A 181 3.29 8.96 -19.35
C PRO A 181 4.57 9.27 -18.58
N THR A 182 4.40 9.60 -17.29
CA THR A 182 5.50 9.77 -16.34
C THR A 182 6.34 8.52 -16.31
N ARG A 183 7.64 8.64 -16.61
CA ARG A 183 8.58 7.51 -16.50
C ARG A 183 8.86 7.24 -15.02
N THR A 184 8.08 6.38 -14.39
CA THR A 184 8.38 5.85 -13.06
C THR A 184 9.27 4.62 -13.20
N VAL A 185 10.44 4.66 -12.55
CA VAL A 185 11.48 3.62 -12.71
C VAL A 185 11.10 2.32 -12.04
N CYS A 186 10.45 2.42 -10.88
CA CYS A 186 9.99 1.28 -10.09
C CYS A 186 9.07 0.34 -10.88
N SER A 187 8.10 0.90 -11.61
CA SER A 187 7.19 0.13 -12.45
C SER A 187 7.79 -0.27 -13.80
N SER A 188 8.77 0.48 -14.32
CA SER A 188 9.38 0.19 -15.63
C SER A 188 10.08 -1.16 -15.66
N MET A 189 10.91 -1.47 -14.64
CA MET A 189 11.64 -2.74 -14.56
C MET A 189 10.66 -3.94 -14.52
N ILE A 190 9.63 -3.84 -13.68
CA ILE A 190 8.60 -4.88 -13.56
C ILE A 190 7.80 -5.01 -14.85
N ALA A 191 7.45 -3.90 -15.50
CA ALA A 191 6.76 -3.91 -16.78
C ALA A 191 7.60 -4.51 -17.91
N GLU A 192 8.92 -4.30 -17.90
CA GLU A 192 9.85 -4.95 -18.83
C GLU A 192 9.91 -6.47 -18.59
N ALA A 193 9.89 -6.91 -17.33
CA ALA A 193 9.85 -8.33 -16.96
C ALA A 193 8.58 -9.03 -17.47
N PHE A 194 7.39 -8.44 -17.26
CA PHE A 194 6.16 -8.98 -17.85
C PHE A 194 6.14 -8.89 -19.38
N ALA A 195 6.71 -7.83 -19.97
CA ALA A 195 6.80 -7.69 -21.42
C ALA A 195 7.72 -8.74 -22.07
N PHE A 196 8.74 -9.22 -21.35
CA PHE A 196 9.66 -10.28 -21.78
C PHE A 196 8.91 -11.59 -22.05
N ILE A 197 8.02 -11.99 -21.14
CA ILE A 197 7.14 -13.16 -21.31
C ILE A 197 5.84 -12.86 -22.08
N GLN A 198 5.73 -11.67 -22.68
CA GLN A 198 4.55 -11.20 -23.40
C GLN A 198 3.24 -11.16 -22.57
N PHE A 199 3.34 -11.06 -21.24
CA PHE A 199 2.18 -10.92 -20.38
C PHE A 199 1.59 -9.49 -20.48
N PRO A 200 0.28 -9.35 -20.70
CA PRO A 200 -0.34 -8.04 -20.90
C PRO A 200 -0.59 -7.31 -19.58
N ILE A 201 -0.07 -6.07 -19.45
CA ILE A 201 -0.49 -5.14 -18.38
C ILE A 201 -1.66 -4.29 -18.89
N LEU A 202 -1.44 -3.37 -19.83
CA LEU A 202 -2.50 -2.61 -20.49
C LEU A 202 -2.26 -2.57 -22.01
N PRO A 203 -2.48 -3.69 -22.72
CA PRO A 203 -2.27 -3.75 -24.15
C PRO A 203 -3.32 -2.90 -24.90
N LEU A 204 -2.93 -2.34 -26.03
CA LEU A 204 -3.90 -1.79 -26.98
C LEU A 204 -4.47 -2.96 -27.79
N ILE A 205 -5.78 -3.18 -27.68
CA ILE A 205 -6.50 -4.20 -28.43
C ILE A 205 -7.08 -3.55 -29.68
N LYS A 206 -6.70 -4.04 -30.86
CA LYS A 206 -7.30 -3.63 -32.14
C LYS A 206 -8.06 -4.79 -32.74
N LYS A 207 -9.26 -4.51 -33.25
CA LYS A 207 -10.03 -5.44 -34.05
C LYS A 207 -9.61 -5.31 -35.51
N ILE A 208 -9.12 -6.40 -36.09
CA ILE A 208 -8.84 -6.52 -37.52
C ILE A 208 -10.12 -7.04 -38.20
N SER A 209 -10.27 -6.78 -39.51
CA SER A 209 -11.42 -7.16 -40.34
C SER A 209 -12.07 -8.49 -39.91
N GLY A 210 -13.38 -8.47 -39.66
CA GLY A 210 -14.13 -9.62 -39.15
C GLY A 210 -14.15 -9.70 -37.61
N SER A 211 -13.41 -10.65 -37.05
CA SER A 211 -13.39 -11.02 -35.61
C SER A 211 -11.99 -11.19 -35.00
N GLU A 212 -10.92 -11.02 -35.78
CA GLU A 212 -9.56 -11.18 -35.28
C GLU A 212 -9.16 -10.01 -34.37
N LEU A 213 -8.55 -10.34 -33.23
CA LEU A 213 -8.01 -9.36 -32.28
C LEU A 213 -6.49 -9.38 -32.33
N GLN A 214 -5.90 -8.19 -32.44
CA GLN A 214 -4.46 -7.99 -32.31
C GLN A 214 -4.16 -7.18 -31.06
N LEU A 215 -3.27 -7.70 -30.22
CA LEU A 215 -2.78 -7.02 -29.03
C LEU A 215 -1.44 -6.34 -29.34
N PHE A 216 -1.35 -5.06 -29.01
CA PHE A 216 -0.12 -4.29 -29.06
C PHE A 216 0.38 -4.03 -27.64
N ARG A 217 1.62 -4.44 -27.38
CA ARG A 217 2.28 -4.19 -26.10
C ARG A 217 2.44 -2.68 -25.87
N ARG A 218 2.06 -2.21 -24.69
CA ARG A 218 2.38 -0.86 -24.24
C ARG A 218 3.88 -0.75 -24.01
N ASN A 219 4.46 0.43 -24.28
CA ASN A 219 5.86 0.68 -23.98
C ASN A 219 6.10 0.58 -22.45
N PRO A 220 6.93 -0.35 -21.95
CA PRO A 220 7.13 -0.55 -20.52
C PRO A 220 7.64 0.69 -19.78
N LYS A 221 8.42 1.55 -20.44
CA LYS A 221 8.94 2.80 -19.87
C LYS A 221 7.86 3.83 -19.55
N LEU A 222 6.65 3.60 -20.05
CA LEU A 222 5.47 4.44 -19.86
C LEU A 222 4.49 3.83 -18.87
N CYS A 223 4.87 2.73 -18.22
CA CYS A 223 4.09 2.07 -17.20
C CYS A 223 4.26 2.79 -15.88
N THR A 224 3.15 3.06 -15.21
CA THR A 224 3.02 3.67 -13.88
C THR A 224 2.54 2.62 -12.88
N PRO A 225 2.74 2.80 -11.56
CA PRO A 225 2.21 1.88 -10.55
C PRO A 225 0.72 1.57 -10.71
N SER A 226 -0.09 2.59 -11.00
CA SER A 226 -1.53 2.45 -11.23
C SER A 226 -1.91 1.58 -12.43
N ASP A 227 -1.04 1.40 -13.41
CA ASP A 227 -1.36 0.55 -14.56
C ASP A 227 -1.54 -0.92 -14.16
N PHE A 228 -0.90 -1.39 -13.09
CA PHE A 228 -1.14 -2.73 -12.51
C PHE A 228 -2.49 -2.81 -11.79
N ASP A 229 -2.92 -1.73 -11.11
CA ASP A 229 -4.24 -1.64 -10.46
C ASP A 229 -5.39 -1.64 -11.49
N TYR A 230 -5.20 -0.88 -12.59
CA TYR A 230 -6.21 -0.76 -13.66
C TYR A 230 -6.25 -1.96 -14.61
N SER A 231 -5.19 -2.77 -14.64
CA SER A 231 -5.09 -3.86 -15.61
C SER A 231 -6.17 -4.93 -15.36
N PRO A 232 -6.94 -5.32 -16.38
CA PRO A 232 -7.88 -6.42 -16.26
C PRO A 232 -7.18 -7.78 -16.19
N TYR A 233 -5.86 -7.84 -16.34
CA TYR A 233 -5.06 -9.07 -16.27
C TYR A 233 -4.47 -9.30 -14.88
N PHE A 234 -4.65 -8.37 -13.95
CA PHE A 234 -4.28 -8.53 -12.55
C PHE A 234 -5.55 -8.66 -11.68
N GLU A 235 -5.46 -9.47 -10.63
CA GLU A 235 -6.41 -9.53 -9.52
C GLU A 235 -5.90 -8.63 -8.40
N ILE A 236 -6.78 -7.78 -7.86
CA ILE A 236 -6.44 -6.84 -6.79
C ILE A 236 -6.90 -7.41 -5.46
N ILE A 237 -5.95 -7.87 -4.66
CA ILE A 237 -6.22 -8.47 -3.35
C ILE A 237 -5.98 -7.41 -2.27
N LYS A 238 -6.98 -7.22 -1.42
CA LYS A 238 -6.98 -6.24 -0.33
C LYS A 238 -7.21 -6.94 0.99
N TYR A 239 -6.39 -6.60 1.98
CA TYR A 239 -6.61 -7.00 3.36
C TYR A 239 -6.73 -5.75 4.22
N PRO A 240 -7.96 -5.25 4.46
CA PRO A 240 -8.16 -4.13 5.37
C PRO A 240 -7.65 -4.50 6.76
N PHE A 241 -7.18 -3.51 7.52
CA PHE A 241 -6.61 -3.73 8.86
C PHE A 241 -7.61 -4.34 9.87
N ILE A 242 -8.91 -4.13 9.64
CA ILE A 242 -9.97 -4.86 10.34
C ILE A 242 -10.61 -5.78 9.32
N ASP A 243 -10.55 -7.08 9.60
CA ASP A 243 -11.27 -8.06 8.83
C ASP A 243 -12.65 -8.33 9.44
N PHE A 244 -13.69 -8.08 8.65
CA PHE A 244 -15.05 -8.48 8.99
C PHE A 244 -15.50 -9.72 8.21
N SER A 245 -14.59 -10.44 7.53
CA SER A 245 -14.96 -11.61 6.72
C SER A 245 -15.57 -12.77 7.52
N GLU A 246 -15.32 -12.85 8.83
CA GLU A 246 -16.06 -13.75 9.74
C GLU A 246 -17.56 -13.43 9.80
N HIS A 247 -17.93 -12.16 9.58
CA HIS A 247 -19.30 -11.72 9.39
C HIS A 247 -19.63 -11.81 7.88
N SER A 248 -19.81 -13.03 7.38
CA SER A 248 -20.16 -13.30 5.98
C SER A 248 -21.40 -12.52 5.49
N ASN A 249 -22.23 -12.04 6.42
CA ASN A 249 -23.31 -11.11 6.14
C ASN A 249 -22.98 -9.70 6.63
N TYR A 250 -22.83 -8.76 5.69
CA TYR A 250 -22.59 -7.34 5.96
C TYR A 250 -23.62 -6.69 6.90
N ARG A 251 -24.81 -7.29 7.06
CA ARG A 251 -25.85 -6.82 8.00
C ARG A 251 -25.49 -7.05 9.47
N LEU A 252 -24.49 -7.88 9.75
CA LEU A 252 -23.99 -8.17 11.09
C LEU A 252 -22.84 -7.25 11.50
N LEU A 253 -22.43 -6.32 10.64
CA LEU A 253 -21.43 -5.32 10.98
C LEU A 253 -21.92 -4.47 12.16
N PRO A 254 -21.05 -4.17 13.15
CA PRO A 254 -21.43 -3.50 14.39
C PRO A 254 -21.57 -1.98 14.19
N TRP A 255 -22.50 -1.56 13.32
CA TRP A 255 -22.81 -0.15 13.07
C TRP A 255 -23.47 0.54 14.26
N LYS A 256 -24.11 -0.24 15.14
CA LYS A 256 -24.72 0.23 16.39
C LYS A 256 -23.77 -0.09 17.54
N GLY A 257 -23.32 0.94 18.25
CA GLY A 257 -22.44 0.78 19.39
C GLY A 257 -22.42 2.05 20.25
N ASN A 258 -21.82 1.95 21.44
CA ASN A 258 -21.74 3.06 22.39
C ASN A 258 -20.51 3.95 22.16
N GLY A 259 -19.88 3.84 20.98
CA GLY A 259 -18.77 4.72 20.60
C GLY A 259 -19.26 6.16 20.51
N VAL A 260 -18.43 7.09 20.95
CA VAL A 260 -18.70 8.53 20.87
C VAL A 260 -17.70 9.13 19.90
N LEU A 261 -18.21 9.81 18.87
CA LEU A 261 -17.39 10.60 17.95
C LEU A 261 -16.83 11.80 18.70
N VAL A 262 -15.55 12.11 18.51
CA VAL A 262 -14.88 13.23 19.17
C VAL A 262 -14.39 14.29 18.17
N ASP A 263 -14.51 15.55 18.56
CA ASP A 263 -13.98 16.71 17.82
C ASP A 263 -14.35 16.70 16.33
N GLN A 264 -13.35 16.57 15.45
CA GLN A 264 -13.50 16.58 13.98
C GLN A 264 -14.28 15.37 13.45
N GLU A 265 -14.39 14.29 14.23
CA GLU A 265 -15.14 13.09 13.83
C GLU A 265 -16.64 13.38 13.73
N VAL A 266 -17.17 14.29 14.55
CA VAL A 266 -18.59 14.68 14.56
C VAL A 266 -19.01 15.33 13.24
N ASP A 267 -18.10 16.09 12.63
CA ASP A 267 -18.36 16.76 11.34
C ASP A 267 -18.24 15.79 10.15
N MET A 268 -17.50 14.68 10.30
CA MET A 268 -17.20 13.74 9.21
C MET A 268 -18.05 12.46 9.24
N TYR A 269 -18.56 12.07 10.40
CA TYR A 269 -19.27 10.80 10.62
C TYR A 269 -20.63 11.03 11.26
N LEU A 270 -21.58 10.13 10.99
CA LEU A 270 -22.92 10.20 11.55
C LEU A 270 -22.98 9.45 12.88
N HIS A 271 -23.62 10.04 13.88
CA HIS A 271 -24.07 9.28 15.05
C HIS A 271 -25.19 8.31 14.63
N SER A 272 -25.19 7.12 15.22
CA SER A 272 -26.36 6.25 15.12
C SER A 272 -27.53 6.91 15.85
N HIS A 273 -28.63 7.18 15.14
CA HIS A 273 -29.86 7.86 15.60
C HIS A 273 -30.52 7.30 16.88
N GLU A 274 -30.01 6.22 17.48
CA GLU A 274 -30.46 5.73 18.78
C GLU A 274 -29.94 6.57 19.97
N GLN A 275 -28.92 7.43 19.77
CA GLN A 275 -28.46 8.38 20.80
C GLN A 275 -29.27 9.69 20.86
N ASP A 276 -30.00 10.05 19.80
CA ASP A 276 -30.85 11.26 19.77
C ASP A 276 -32.02 11.17 20.78
N ASN A 277 -32.51 9.95 21.08
CA ASN A 277 -33.60 9.73 22.03
C ASN A 277 -33.18 9.74 23.50
N LEU A 278 -31.88 9.80 23.82
CA LEU A 278 -31.38 9.96 25.19
C LEU A 278 -31.15 11.44 25.57
N SER A 279 -31.32 12.35 24.61
CA SER A 279 -31.11 13.80 24.80
C SER A 279 -32.41 14.62 24.83
N SER A 280 -33.58 13.98 24.74
CA SER A 280 -34.87 14.67 24.94
C SER A 280 -35.09 14.97 26.43
N PRO A 281 -35.29 16.24 26.84
CA PRO A 281 -35.50 16.62 28.25
C PRO A 281 -36.74 15.98 28.90
N ASP A 282 -37.65 15.40 28.09
CA ASP A 282 -38.98 15.00 28.53
C ASP A 282 -39.05 13.63 29.23
N ILE A 283 -37.98 12.82 29.22
CA ILE A 283 -37.99 11.51 29.92
C ILE A 283 -37.52 11.63 31.38
N ILE A 284 -36.77 12.67 31.75
CA ILE A 284 -36.32 12.86 33.14
C ILE A 284 -37.50 13.19 34.09
N ASN A 285 -38.58 13.76 33.56
CA ASN A 285 -39.73 14.16 34.39
C ASN A 285 -40.73 13.03 34.68
N GLN A 286 -40.78 11.95 33.88
CA GLN A 286 -41.71 10.84 34.15
C GLN A 286 -41.18 9.82 35.17
N ALA A 287 -39.86 9.79 35.43
CA ALA A 287 -39.28 8.91 36.43
C ALA A 287 -39.42 9.43 37.88
N ASN A 288 -39.70 10.73 38.07
CA ASN A 288 -39.73 11.39 39.38
C ASN A 288 -41.14 11.50 40.01
N GLU A 289 -42.22 11.14 39.32
CA GLU A 289 -43.59 11.21 39.88
C GLU A 289 -44.09 9.91 40.52
N ASN A 290 -43.38 8.78 40.38
CA ASN A 290 -43.85 7.47 40.87
C ASN A 290 -43.15 6.94 42.14
N LEU A 291 -42.63 7.83 43.00
CA LEU A 291 -42.10 7.44 44.32
C LEU A 291 -42.85 8.17 45.43
N THR A 292 -44.01 7.64 45.83
CA THR A 292 -44.57 7.87 47.17
C THR A 292 -44.15 6.73 48.11
N PRO A 293 -43.88 7.00 49.40
CA PRO A 293 -43.21 6.04 50.28
C PRO A 293 -44.23 5.20 51.04
N ASP A 294 -44.27 3.89 50.77
CA ASP A 294 -44.96 2.95 51.64
C ASP A 294 -44.00 2.46 52.74
N SER A 295 -44.31 2.88 53.97
CA SER A 295 -43.65 2.47 55.19
C SER A 295 -44.06 1.06 55.57
N ASN A 296 -43.12 0.10 55.64
CA ASN A 296 -43.05 -0.97 56.64
C ASN A 296 -41.91 -1.97 56.33
N LEU A 297 -40.77 -1.84 57.03
CA LEU A 297 -39.76 -2.90 57.19
C LEU A 297 -39.14 -2.78 58.61
N PRO A 298 -39.02 -3.88 59.39
CA PRO A 298 -38.50 -3.86 60.75
C PRO A 298 -36.95 -3.90 60.80
N PRO A 299 -36.33 -3.56 61.95
CA PRO A 299 -34.93 -3.12 61.98
C PRO A 299 -33.91 -4.26 62.00
N SER A 300 -32.74 -3.93 61.44
CA SER A 300 -31.51 -4.73 61.39
C SER A 300 -30.97 -5.09 62.77
N ALA A 301 -30.51 -6.33 62.94
CA ALA A 301 -29.58 -6.71 64.00
C ALA A 301 -28.16 -6.90 63.41
N ASN A 302 -27.26 -6.10 63.93
CA ASN A 302 -25.83 -6.04 63.70
C ASN A 302 -25.12 -7.19 64.47
N THR A 303 -24.04 -7.78 63.95
CA THR A 303 -22.82 -8.15 64.72
C THR A 303 -21.79 -8.93 63.87
N GLY A 304 -20.63 -8.31 63.66
CA GLY A 304 -19.33 -8.90 63.99
C GLY A 304 -18.54 -9.62 62.89
N PRO A 305 -17.18 -9.52 62.89
CA PRO A 305 -16.36 -9.74 61.71
C PRO A 305 -15.55 -11.06 61.76
N ASN A 306 -14.83 -11.29 60.65
CA ASN A 306 -13.53 -11.98 60.56
C ASN A 306 -13.56 -13.44 60.03
N LYS A 307 -13.02 -13.64 58.82
CA LYS A 307 -11.85 -14.49 58.55
C LYS A 307 -11.61 -14.66 57.04
N ALA A 308 -10.40 -14.31 56.61
CA ALA A 308 -9.81 -14.83 55.37
C ALA A 308 -9.66 -16.37 55.44
N PRO A 309 -9.53 -17.07 54.30
CA PRO A 309 -8.19 -17.55 53.96
C PRO A 309 -7.86 -17.70 52.46
N LYS A 310 -6.57 -17.48 52.19
CA LYS A 310 -5.62 -18.28 51.40
C LYS A 310 -5.89 -18.62 49.92
N THR A 311 -5.02 -18.03 49.12
CA THR A 311 -4.29 -18.55 47.95
C THR A 311 -4.09 -20.06 47.88
N LEU A 312 -4.22 -20.62 46.67
CA LEU A 312 -3.44 -21.75 46.20
C LEU A 312 -3.32 -21.70 44.67
N GLN A 313 -2.05 -21.79 44.25
CA GLN A 313 -1.40 -22.16 42.98
C GLN A 313 -2.23 -22.24 41.70
#